data_AF-A0A1G7JEW2-F1
#
_entry.id   AF-A0A1G7JEW2-F1
#
_cell.length_a   1.000
_cell.length_b   1.000
_cell.length_c   1.000
_cell.angle_alpha   90.00
_cell.angle_beta   90.00
_cell.angle_gamma   90.00
#
_symmetry.space_group_name_H-M   'P 1'
#
loop_
_entity.id
_entity.type
_entity.pdbx_description
1 polymer ?
#
loop_
_entity_poly.entity_id
_entity_poly.type
_entity_poly.pdbx_seq_one_letter_code
_entity_poly.pdbx_strand_id
1 'polypeptide(L)'
;MLFPRDVLRDIRNYSLYSMTRLYEHGNKSEKIASAKKFFGCIGGDNITTFKEGKKIFKMVPDGSPMVGLNIEIYLDYFENEKNDFEKACLLGFLAIKSILQNKPYCKIDNKFWLSRMDGKPKAVTSISELSRCIRDFSNHYQTRKIKKELRNGWYLITYSHYTRGFYVSFRLNLVQLVYEAEKRRKSTKQKQYKESEKKARLIALNKLHTEG
;
A
#
# COMPACT_ATOMS: atom_id res chain seq x y z
N MET A 1 12.69 -7.63 -14.62
CA MET A 1 13.42 -6.79 -13.66
C MET A 1 12.43 -5.85 -12.98
N LEU A 2 12.36 -5.85 -11.65
CA LEU A 2 11.33 -5.12 -10.88
C LEU A 2 11.53 -3.60 -10.84
N PHE A 3 12.73 -3.09 -11.13
CA PHE A 3 13.04 -1.66 -11.10
C PHE A 3 14.17 -1.33 -12.08
N PRO A 4 13.89 -0.67 -13.20
CA PRO A 4 14.88 0.14 -13.89
C PRO A 4 15.21 1.36 -13.01
N ARG A 5 16.47 1.78 -12.96
CA ARG A 5 16.88 3.06 -12.32
C ARG A 5 16.05 4.25 -12.82
N ASP A 6 15.54 4.15 -14.04
CA ASP A 6 14.63 5.12 -14.64
C ASP A 6 13.35 5.35 -13.82
N VAL A 7 12.78 4.31 -13.20
CA VAL A 7 11.55 4.46 -12.39
C VAL A 7 11.83 5.26 -11.12
N LEU A 8 12.95 5.00 -10.45
CA LEU A 8 13.32 5.79 -9.26
C LEU A 8 13.71 7.23 -9.63
N ARG A 9 14.28 7.44 -10.82
CA ARG A 9 14.52 8.79 -11.37
C ARG A 9 13.22 9.52 -11.61
N ASP A 10 12.22 8.84 -12.19
CA ASP A 10 10.89 9.41 -12.44
C ASP A 10 10.18 9.78 -11.14
N ILE A 11 10.27 8.93 -10.11
CA ILE A 11 9.74 9.22 -8.77
C ILE A 11 10.38 10.51 -8.21
N ARG A 12 11.70 10.62 -8.24
CA ARG A 12 12.41 11.83 -7.77
C ARG A 12 11.98 13.08 -8.54
N ASN A 13 11.95 12.99 -9.86
CA ASN A 13 11.58 14.12 -10.72
C ASN A 13 10.12 14.56 -10.44
N TYR A 14 9.19 13.61 -10.31
CA TYR A 14 7.80 13.86 -9.93
C TYR A 14 7.71 14.51 -8.54
N SER A 15 8.41 13.97 -7.55
CA SER A 15 8.40 14.47 -6.17
C SER A 15 8.94 15.89 -6.08
N LEU A 16 10.03 16.19 -6.79
CA LEU A 16 10.61 17.54 -6.85
C LEU A 16 9.60 18.50 -7.46
N TYR A 17 9.03 18.19 -8.62
CA TYR A 17 8.03 19.05 -9.24
C TYR A 17 6.81 19.26 -8.33
N SER A 18 6.31 18.18 -7.72
CA SER A 18 5.16 18.25 -6.81
C SER A 18 5.43 19.15 -5.61
N MET A 19 6.62 19.05 -5.00
CA MET A 19 7.02 19.89 -3.88
C MET A 19 7.12 21.37 -4.26
N THR A 20 7.67 21.69 -5.44
CA THR A 20 7.78 23.09 -5.89
C THR A 20 6.43 23.79 -6.01
N ARG A 21 5.35 23.04 -6.25
CA ARG A 21 3.98 23.58 -6.32
C ARG A 21 3.39 23.92 -4.95
N LEU A 22 3.94 23.34 -3.88
CA LEU A 22 3.49 23.60 -2.50
C LEU A 22 4.13 24.86 -1.92
N TYR A 23 5.25 25.34 -2.49
CA TYR A 23 5.86 26.59 -2.03
C TYR A 23 5.07 27.80 -2.54
N GLU A 24 4.61 28.63 -1.61
CA GLU A 24 3.84 29.83 -1.90
C GLU A 24 4.76 30.97 -2.37
N HIS A 25 5.89 31.16 -1.69
CA HIS A 25 6.83 32.27 -1.94
C HIS A 25 8.05 31.87 -2.78
N GLY A 26 8.71 32.87 -3.38
CA GLY A 26 9.91 32.73 -4.19
C GLY A 26 9.66 32.60 -5.68
N ASN A 27 10.66 32.94 -6.49
CA ASN A 27 10.62 32.70 -7.93
C ASN A 27 10.80 31.21 -8.24
N LYS A 28 10.57 30.82 -9.50
CA LYS A 28 10.65 29.41 -9.92
C LYS A 28 12.01 28.76 -9.60
N SER A 29 13.11 29.49 -9.76
CA SER A 29 14.46 28.96 -9.51
C SER A 29 14.68 28.68 -8.03
N GLU A 30 14.28 29.63 -7.18
CA GLU A 30 14.34 29.50 -5.72
C GLU A 30 13.49 28.33 -5.20
N LYS A 31 12.28 28.16 -5.74
CA LYS A 31 11.40 27.04 -5.40
C LYS A 31 12.05 25.69 -5.76
N ILE A 32 12.66 25.60 -6.94
CA ILE A 32 13.37 24.38 -7.38
C ILE A 32 14.57 24.10 -6.48
N ALA A 33 15.39 25.11 -6.19
CA ALA A 33 16.56 24.97 -5.32
C ALA A 33 16.15 24.52 -3.90
N SER A 34 15.08 25.09 -3.36
CA SER A 34 14.54 24.72 -2.05
C SER A 34 14.03 23.28 -2.03
N ALA A 35 13.30 22.86 -3.07
CA ALA A 35 12.82 21.48 -3.18
C ALA A 35 13.99 20.49 -3.26
N LYS A 36 15.03 20.82 -4.04
CA LYS A 36 16.24 20.00 -4.09
C LYS A 36 16.92 19.88 -2.75
N LYS A 37 17.10 21.00 -2.05
CA LYS A 37 17.72 21.01 -0.72
C LYS A 37 16.94 20.12 0.25
N PHE A 38 15.61 20.17 0.22
CA PHE A 38 14.75 19.30 1.04
C PHE A 38 15.01 17.82 0.77
N PHE A 39 15.18 17.42 -0.48
CA PHE A 39 15.48 16.04 -0.84
C PHE A 39 16.97 15.67 -0.72
N GLY A 40 17.82 16.51 -0.13
CA GLY A 40 19.26 16.21 0.02
C GLY A 40 20.07 16.43 -1.26
N CYS A 41 19.67 17.37 -2.11
CA CYS A 41 20.33 17.73 -3.36
C CYS A 41 20.44 16.58 -4.39
N ILE A 42 19.54 15.61 -4.33
CA ILE A 42 19.53 14.46 -5.25
C ILE A 42 19.18 14.94 -6.67
N GLY A 43 20.11 14.75 -7.61
CA GLY A 43 19.84 14.75 -9.06
C GLY A 43 20.43 15.91 -9.88
N GLY A 44 20.55 15.64 -11.19
CA GLY A 44 21.19 16.45 -12.24
C GLY A 44 20.53 17.80 -12.54
N ASP A 45 20.68 18.34 -13.75
CA ASP A 45 20.28 19.73 -14.04
C ASP A 45 18.86 20.11 -13.56
N ASN A 46 18.76 21.29 -12.93
CA ASN A 46 17.54 21.82 -12.30
C ASN A 46 16.38 21.94 -13.31
N ILE A 47 16.69 22.40 -14.52
CA ILE A 47 15.70 22.70 -15.54
C ILE A 47 15.16 21.40 -16.13
N THR A 48 16.06 20.47 -16.47
CA THR A 48 15.69 19.16 -17.02
C THR A 48 14.84 18.36 -16.04
N THR A 49 15.31 18.23 -14.79
CA THR A 49 14.59 17.52 -13.72
C THR A 49 13.18 18.06 -13.51
N PHE A 50 13.03 19.38 -13.51
CA PHE A 50 11.72 20.03 -13.36
C PHE A 50 10.80 19.79 -14.57
N LYS A 51 11.33 19.88 -15.79
CA LYS A 51 10.55 19.65 -17.03
C LYS A 51 10.04 18.21 -17.10
N GLU A 52 10.90 17.25 -16.80
CA GLU A 52 10.54 15.82 -16.74
C GLU A 52 9.51 15.57 -15.64
N GLY A 53 9.74 16.10 -14.44
CA GLY A 53 8.80 16.00 -13.33
C GLY A 53 7.41 16.56 -13.67
N LYS A 54 7.36 17.71 -14.35
CA LYS A 54 6.10 18.31 -14.84
C LYS A 54 5.40 17.41 -15.86
N LYS A 55 6.14 16.76 -16.76
CA LYS A 55 5.58 15.83 -17.74
C LYS A 55 4.95 14.62 -17.03
N ILE A 56 5.69 13.98 -16.13
CA ILE A 56 5.20 12.83 -15.35
C ILE A 56 3.98 13.24 -14.54
N PHE A 57 4.03 14.41 -13.88
CA PHE A 57 2.92 14.92 -13.08
C PHE A 57 1.60 15.00 -13.86
N LYS A 58 1.65 15.42 -15.13
CA LYS A 58 0.47 15.48 -15.99
C LYS A 58 -0.01 14.11 -16.50
N MET A 59 0.86 13.11 -16.50
CA MET A 59 0.55 11.76 -17.01
C MET A 59 -0.05 10.86 -15.92
N VAL A 60 0.25 11.12 -14.65
CA VAL A 60 -0.28 10.33 -13.54
C VAL A 60 -1.78 10.63 -13.36
N PRO A 61 -2.68 9.65 -13.48
CA PRO A 61 -4.11 9.87 -13.32
C PRO A 61 -4.49 10.31 -11.90
N ASP A 62 -5.52 11.13 -11.80
CA ASP A 62 -6.10 11.50 -10.50
C ASP A 62 -6.59 10.26 -9.74
N GLY A 63 -6.43 10.29 -8.41
CA GLY A 63 -6.77 9.16 -7.54
C GLY A 63 -5.82 7.97 -7.63
N SER A 64 -4.68 8.10 -8.33
CA SER A 64 -3.61 7.10 -8.30
C SER A 64 -3.11 6.87 -6.87
N PRO A 65 -2.80 5.62 -6.49
CA PRO A 65 -2.24 5.33 -5.17
C PRO A 65 -0.92 6.06 -4.96
N MET A 66 -0.82 6.87 -3.90
CA MET A 66 0.41 7.58 -3.56
C MET A 66 0.77 7.39 -2.10
N VAL A 67 2.07 7.41 -1.82
CA VAL A 67 2.61 7.26 -0.47
C VAL A 67 3.99 7.91 -0.38
N GLY A 68 4.33 8.46 0.79
CA GLY A 68 5.68 8.92 1.07
C GLY A 68 6.67 7.77 1.30
N LEU A 69 7.89 7.95 0.83
CA LEU A 69 9.05 7.07 1.06
C LEU A 69 10.12 7.87 1.83
N ASN A 70 10.78 7.23 2.79
CA ASN A 70 11.89 7.84 3.52
C ASN A 70 13.08 8.06 2.55
N ILE A 71 13.75 9.21 2.66
CA ILE A 71 14.82 9.61 1.73
C ILE A 71 16.02 8.66 1.80
N GLU A 72 16.41 8.19 2.98
CA GLU A 72 17.53 7.23 3.16
C GLU A 72 17.22 5.91 2.48
N ILE A 73 15.99 5.40 2.63
CA ILE A 73 15.54 4.17 1.95
C ILE A 73 15.52 4.38 0.43
N TYR A 74 15.05 5.55 -0.03
CA TYR A 74 15.08 5.87 -1.46
C TYR A 74 16.51 5.87 -2.01
N LEU A 75 17.45 6.53 -1.31
CA LEU A 75 18.86 6.61 -1.70
C LEU A 75 19.52 5.23 -1.75
N ASP A 76 19.31 4.41 -0.73
CA ASP A 76 19.82 3.04 -0.70
C ASP A 76 19.34 2.21 -1.91
N TYR A 77 18.07 2.30 -2.28
CA TYR A 77 17.53 1.61 -3.46
C TYR A 77 17.95 2.24 -4.79
N PHE A 78 18.34 3.51 -4.80
CA PHE A 78 18.79 4.21 -6.00
C PHE A 78 20.26 3.94 -6.32
N GLU A 79 21.10 3.96 -5.28
CA GLU A 79 22.56 3.86 -5.40
C GLU A 79 23.01 2.39 -5.44
N ASN A 80 22.44 1.55 -4.58
CA ASN A 80 22.85 0.15 -4.43
C ASN A 80 22.04 -0.78 -5.33
N GLU A 81 22.68 -1.85 -5.80
CA GLU A 81 21.96 -2.92 -6.50
C GLU A 81 21.09 -3.68 -5.50
N LYS A 82 19.81 -3.89 -5.89
CA LYS A 82 18.83 -4.64 -5.10
C LYS A 82 18.36 -5.84 -5.89
N ASN A 83 18.27 -6.98 -5.24
CA ASN A 83 17.69 -8.17 -5.84
C ASN A 83 16.16 -8.05 -5.94
N ASP A 84 15.54 -8.93 -6.73
CA ASP A 84 14.10 -8.89 -6.97
C ASP A 84 13.26 -9.10 -5.69
N PHE A 85 13.77 -9.82 -4.69
CA PHE A 85 13.08 -10.00 -3.42
C PHE A 85 13.09 -8.73 -2.55
N GLU A 86 14.21 -8.02 -2.46
CA GLU A 86 14.32 -6.73 -1.77
C GLU A 86 13.41 -5.67 -2.41
N LYS A 87 13.36 -5.68 -3.74
CA LYS A 87 12.45 -4.87 -4.57
C LYS A 87 10.99 -5.19 -4.25
N ALA A 88 10.62 -6.47 -4.17
CA ALA A 88 9.28 -6.90 -3.78
C ALA A 88 8.94 -6.50 -2.33
N CYS A 89 9.91 -6.51 -1.41
CA CYS A 89 9.71 -6.04 -0.04
C CYS A 89 9.39 -4.55 0.01
N LEU A 90 10.14 -3.72 -0.70
CA LEU A 90 9.86 -2.28 -0.80
C LEU A 90 8.45 -2.02 -1.36
N LEU A 91 8.08 -2.70 -2.45
CA LEU A 91 6.73 -2.58 -3.03
C LEU A 91 5.66 -3.05 -2.04
N GLY A 92 5.90 -4.14 -1.32
CA GLY A 92 5.01 -4.66 -0.28
C GLY A 92 4.78 -3.66 0.85
N PHE A 93 5.85 -3.01 1.30
CA PHE A 93 5.82 -1.95 2.33
C PHE A 93 5.02 -0.74 1.85
N LEU A 94 5.34 -0.20 0.67
CA LEU A 94 4.67 0.96 0.08
C LEU A 94 3.19 0.69 -0.19
N ALA A 95 2.87 -0.51 -0.69
CA ALA A 95 1.50 -0.96 -0.88
C ALA A 95 0.71 -0.90 0.44
N ILE A 96 1.23 -1.48 1.53
CA ILE A 96 0.56 -1.48 2.84
C ILE A 96 0.38 -0.05 3.37
N LYS A 97 1.41 0.79 3.28
CA LYS A 97 1.29 2.21 3.69
C LYS A 97 0.21 2.94 2.87
N SER A 98 0.13 2.73 1.56
CA SER A 98 -0.90 3.34 0.70
C SER A 98 -2.32 2.87 1.04
N ILE A 99 -2.49 1.63 1.53
CA ILE A 99 -3.79 1.09 1.96
C ILE A 99 -4.18 1.62 3.36
N LEU A 100 -3.21 1.69 4.26
CA LEU A 100 -3.42 2.19 5.63
C LEU A 100 -3.74 3.68 5.65
N GLN A 101 -2.99 4.48 4.89
CA GLN A 101 -3.05 5.95 4.94
C GLN A 101 -3.01 6.42 6.41
N ASN A 102 -4.06 7.10 6.87
CA ASN A 102 -4.18 7.62 8.24
C ASN A 102 -4.81 6.63 9.23
N LYS A 103 -5.24 5.45 8.78
CA LYS A 103 -5.88 4.45 9.64
C LYS A 103 -4.86 3.86 10.62
N PRO A 104 -5.22 3.65 11.89
CA PRO A 104 -4.32 3.01 12.85
C PRO A 104 -4.02 1.55 12.48
N TYR A 105 -4.99 0.86 11.88
CA TYR A 105 -4.85 -0.49 11.37
C TYR A 105 -5.87 -0.76 10.28
N CYS A 106 -5.67 -1.81 9.49
CA CYS A 106 -6.71 -2.34 8.62
C CYS A 106 -6.55 -3.84 8.40
N LYS A 107 -7.62 -4.48 7.96
CA LYS A 107 -7.59 -5.87 7.46
C LYS A 107 -7.48 -5.85 5.94
N ILE A 108 -6.50 -6.56 5.40
CA ILE A 108 -6.27 -6.68 3.96
C ILE A 108 -6.17 -8.15 3.55
N ASP A 109 -6.36 -8.44 2.27
CA ASP A 109 -6.07 -9.76 1.70
C ASP A 109 -4.87 -9.70 0.75
N ASN A 110 -4.31 -10.86 0.41
CA ASN A 110 -3.15 -10.94 -0.47
C ASN A 110 -3.45 -10.37 -1.87
N LYS A 111 -4.67 -10.54 -2.38
CA LYS A 111 -5.01 -10.14 -3.75
C LYS A 111 -5.00 -8.62 -3.88
N PHE A 112 -5.61 -7.91 -2.93
CA PHE A 112 -5.60 -6.46 -2.89
C PHE A 112 -4.20 -5.91 -2.60
N TRP A 113 -3.47 -6.55 -1.68
CA TRP A 113 -2.09 -6.16 -1.38
C TRP A 113 -1.18 -6.26 -2.60
N LEU A 114 -1.19 -7.41 -3.31
CA LEU A 114 -0.41 -7.60 -4.54
C LEU A 114 -0.84 -6.65 -5.65
N SER A 115 -2.15 -6.36 -5.77
CA SER A 115 -2.63 -5.36 -6.73
C SER A 115 -2.04 -3.98 -6.46
N ARG A 116 -1.92 -3.60 -5.18
CA ARG A 116 -1.32 -2.33 -4.76
C ARG A 116 0.20 -2.30 -4.94
N MET A 117 0.87 -3.44 -4.78
CA MET A 117 2.29 -3.57 -5.16
C MET A 117 2.49 -3.31 -6.66
N ASP A 118 1.52 -3.70 -7.47
CA ASP A 118 1.50 -3.49 -8.93
C ASP A 118 0.97 -2.09 -9.34
N GLY A 119 0.79 -1.18 -8.39
CA GLY A 119 0.29 0.18 -8.65
C GLY A 119 -1.21 0.28 -8.94
N LYS A 120 -1.98 -0.82 -8.87
CA LYS A 120 -3.42 -0.82 -9.17
C LYS A 120 -4.22 -0.34 -7.95
N PRO A 121 -5.20 0.58 -8.13
CA PRO A 121 -5.99 1.12 -7.03
C PRO A 121 -7.03 0.13 -6.48
N LYS A 122 -7.46 -0.84 -7.28
CA LYS A 122 -8.46 -1.84 -6.88
C LYS A 122 -7.85 -3.23 -6.97
N ALA A 123 -8.44 -4.18 -6.25
CA ALA A 123 -8.03 -5.57 -6.36
C ALA A 123 -8.34 -6.10 -7.77
N VAL A 124 -7.39 -6.79 -8.39
CA VAL A 124 -7.60 -7.50 -9.65
C VAL A 124 -8.63 -8.61 -9.50
N THR A 125 -9.25 -9.00 -10.62
CA THR A 125 -10.15 -10.16 -10.64
C THR A 125 -9.33 -11.44 -10.57
N SER A 126 -8.31 -11.54 -11.42
CA SER A 126 -7.36 -12.65 -11.48
C SER A 126 -5.90 -12.20 -11.25
N ILE A 127 -5.11 -13.07 -10.62
CA ILE A 127 -3.65 -12.88 -10.44
C ILE A 127 -2.91 -12.79 -11.79
N SER A 128 -3.48 -13.35 -12.86
CA SER A 128 -2.93 -13.23 -14.22
C SER A 128 -2.97 -11.81 -14.80
N GLU A 129 -3.69 -10.87 -14.19
CA GLU A 129 -3.72 -9.46 -14.58
C GLU A 129 -2.56 -8.65 -13.98
N LEU A 130 -1.84 -9.23 -13.02
CA LEU A 130 -0.67 -8.60 -12.42
C LEU A 130 0.52 -8.70 -13.36
N SER A 131 1.40 -7.69 -13.33
CA SER A 131 2.67 -7.77 -14.03
C SER A 131 3.46 -9.03 -13.63
N ARG A 132 4.25 -9.56 -14.57
CA ARG A 132 5.03 -10.80 -14.37
C ARG A 132 5.85 -10.75 -13.08
N CYS A 133 6.49 -9.61 -12.86
CA CYS A 133 7.37 -9.41 -11.73
C CYS A 133 6.65 -9.41 -10.36
N ILE A 134 5.37 -9.06 -10.28
CA ILE A 134 4.57 -9.21 -9.05
C ILE A 134 4.01 -10.63 -8.95
N ARG A 135 3.64 -11.23 -10.09
CA ARG A 135 3.12 -12.59 -10.17
C ARG A 135 4.10 -13.63 -9.64
N ASP A 136 5.39 -13.45 -9.89
CA ASP A 136 6.44 -14.34 -9.39
C ASP A 136 6.45 -14.42 -7.84
N PHE A 137 5.93 -13.40 -7.16
CA PHE A 137 5.81 -13.34 -5.70
C PHE A 137 4.39 -13.60 -5.17
N SER A 138 3.42 -13.97 -6.02
CA SER A 138 2.01 -14.08 -5.62
C SER A 138 1.66 -15.36 -4.87
N ASN A 139 2.52 -16.38 -4.91
CA ASN A 139 2.26 -17.66 -4.25
C ASN A 139 2.36 -17.54 -2.71
N HIS A 140 1.81 -18.52 -2.00
CA HIS A 140 1.73 -18.49 -0.53
C HIS A 140 3.11 -18.41 0.14
N TYR A 141 4.10 -19.13 -0.40
CA TYR A 141 5.47 -19.14 0.16
C TYR A 141 6.12 -17.75 0.06
N GLN A 142 6.08 -17.13 -1.13
CA GLN A 142 6.67 -15.83 -1.37
C GLN A 142 5.98 -14.72 -0.58
N THR A 143 4.65 -14.70 -0.57
CA THR A 143 3.91 -13.72 0.25
C THR A 143 4.18 -13.88 1.75
N ARG A 144 4.35 -15.11 2.25
CA ARG A 144 4.78 -15.35 3.64
C ARG A 144 6.21 -14.84 3.89
N LYS A 145 7.13 -15.07 2.95
CA LYS A 145 8.52 -14.61 3.04
C LYS A 145 8.61 -13.08 3.09
N ILE A 146 7.89 -12.39 2.19
CA ILE A 146 7.82 -10.92 2.20
C ILE A 146 7.23 -10.41 3.52
N LYS A 147 6.11 -10.98 4.01
CA LYS A 147 5.53 -10.57 5.30
C LYS A 147 6.47 -10.76 6.48
N LYS A 148 7.26 -11.83 6.47
CA LYS A 148 8.29 -12.07 7.49
C LYS A 148 9.34 -10.96 7.45
N GLU A 149 9.81 -10.62 6.26
CA GLU A 149 10.80 -9.55 6.07
C GLU A 149 10.25 -8.19 6.51
N LEU A 150 9.02 -7.85 6.13
CA LEU A 150 8.38 -6.60 6.54
C LEU A 150 8.20 -6.50 8.06
N ARG A 151 7.95 -7.63 8.73
CA ARG A 151 7.85 -7.67 10.19
C ARG A 151 9.21 -7.42 10.86
N ASN A 152 10.26 -8.04 10.33
CA ASN A 152 11.57 -8.05 10.96
C ASN A 152 12.39 -6.79 10.64
N GLY A 153 12.32 -6.29 9.41
CA GLY A 153 13.13 -5.17 8.94
C GLY A 153 12.39 -3.84 8.77
N TRP A 154 11.05 -3.86 8.71
CA TRP A 154 10.24 -2.67 8.38
C TRP A 154 9.23 -2.29 9.47
N TYR A 155 9.36 -2.88 10.66
CA TYR A 155 8.51 -2.63 11.83
C TYR A 155 7.01 -2.84 11.59
N LEU A 156 6.65 -3.66 10.60
CA LEU A 156 5.25 -3.95 10.29
C LEU A 156 4.68 -4.95 11.30
N ILE A 157 3.67 -4.54 12.04
CA ILE A 157 2.91 -5.45 12.92
C ILE A 157 1.81 -6.12 12.10
N THR A 158 1.75 -7.46 12.18
CA THR A 158 0.75 -8.25 11.43
C THR A 158 0.09 -9.32 12.31
N TYR A 159 -1.19 -9.58 12.07
CA TYR A 159 -1.97 -10.63 12.75
C TYR A 159 -2.95 -11.30 11.79
N SER A 160 -3.03 -12.63 11.78
CA SER A 160 -3.85 -13.38 10.80
C SER A 160 -4.49 -14.67 11.34
N HIS A 161 -4.59 -14.82 12.65
CA HIS A 161 -5.10 -16.06 13.23
C HIS A 161 -6.61 -16.25 12.95
N TYR A 162 -7.00 -17.44 12.49
CA TYR A 162 -8.37 -17.83 12.10
C TYR A 162 -9.10 -16.79 11.25
N THR A 163 -8.41 -16.19 10.26
CA THR A 163 -9.05 -15.19 9.40
C THR A 163 -8.54 -15.28 7.97
N ARG A 164 -9.45 -15.10 7.00
CA ARG A 164 -9.06 -14.86 5.61
C ARG A 164 -8.47 -13.46 5.50
N GLY A 165 -7.24 -13.35 4.99
CA GLY A 165 -6.49 -12.10 4.97
C GLY A 165 -5.67 -11.92 6.25
N PHE A 166 -5.23 -10.70 6.50
CA PHE A 166 -4.38 -10.36 7.64
C PHE A 166 -4.57 -8.90 8.03
N TYR A 167 -4.49 -8.65 9.33
CA TYR A 167 -4.46 -7.31 9.91
C TYR A 167 -3.04 -6.78 9.86
N VAL A 168 -2.91 -5.48 9.60
CA VAL A 168 -1.64 -4.76 9.49
C VAL A 168 -1.70 -3.44 10.25
N SER A 169 -0.58 -3.04 10.85
CA SER A 169 -0.41 -1.73 11.47
C SER A 169 1.07 -1.33 11.54
N PHE A 170 1.31 -0.02 11.45
CA PHE A 170 2.59 0.62 11.80
C PHE A 170 2.51 1.44 13.10
N ARG A 171 1.32 1.52 13.72
CA ARG A 171 1.06 2.39 14.90
C ARG A 171 0.72 1.60 16.15
N LEU A 172 0.02 0.47 15.99
CA LEU A 172 -0.37 -0.39 17.09
C LEU A 172 0.72 -1.42 17.37
N ASN A 173 0.93 -1.71 18.64
CA ASN A 173 1.69 -2.90 19.03
C ASN A 173 0.86 -4.18 18.80
N LEU A 174 1.51 -5.35 18.96
CA LEU A 174 0.86 -6.63 18.69
C LEU A 174 -0.39 -6.87 19.54
N VAL A 175 -0.35 -6.57 20.84
CA VAL A 175 -1.48 -6.77 21.77
C VAL A 175 -2.68 -5.92 21.35
N GLN A 176 -2.44 -4.64 21.02
CA GLN A 176 -3.47 -3.72 20.54
C GLN A 176 -4.08 -4.20 19.21
N LEU A 177 -3.25 -4.64 18.26
CA LEU A 177 -3.74 -5.12 16.96
C LEU A 177 -4.58 -6.40 17.11
N VAL A 178 -4.15 -7.33 17.98
CA VAL A 178 -4.89 -8.55 18.29
C VAL A 178 -6.23 -8.21 18.94
N TYR A 179 -6.25 -7.31 19.92
CA TYR A 179 -7.47 -6.86 20.57
C TYR A 179 -8.49 -6.32 19.55
N GLU A 180 -8.05 -5.42 18.65
CA GLU A 180 -8.91 -4.86 17.61
C GLU A 180 -9.44 -5.93 16.64
N ALA A 181 -8.60 -6.90 16.28
CA ALA A 181 -9.00 -8.02 15.42
C ALA A 181 -10.04 -8.93 16.08
N GLU A 182 -9.85 -9.29 17.35
CA GLU A 182 -10.77 -10.15 18.11
C GLU A 182 -12.08 -9.43 18.46
N LYS A 183 -12.02 -8.13 18.79
CA LYS A 183 -13.21 -7.27 18.96
C LYS A 183 -14.07 -7.27 17.71
N ARG A 184 -13.45 -7.12 16.53
CA ARG A 184 -14.16 -7.19 15.24
C ARG A 184 -14.76 -8.57 14.99
N ARG A 185 -14.05 -9.64 15.30
CA ARG A 185 -14.56 -11.03 15.18
C ARG A 185 -15.79 -11.25 16.04
N LYS A 186 -15.75 -10.84 17.32
CA LYS A 186 -16.90 -10.92 18.24
C LYS A 186 -18.13 -10.19 17.67
N SER A 187 -17.94 -8.95 17.20
CA SER A 187 -19.01 -8.17 16.58
C SER A 187 -19.58 -8.86 15.33
N THR A 188 -18.74 -9.41 14.45
CA THR A 188 -19.19 -10.15 13.26
C THR A 188 -20.00 -11.38 13.64
N LYS A 189 -19.54 -12.19 14.61
CA LYS A 189 -20.25 -13.38 15.07
C LYS A 189 -21.63 -13.03 15.64
N GLN A 190 -21.72 -11.95 16.42
CA GLN A 190 -23.01 -11.46 16.93
C GLN A 190 -23.97 -11.03 15.82
N LYS A 191 -23.48 -10.33 14.78
CA LYS A 191 -24.31 -9.95 13.63
C LYS A 191 -24.84 -11.18 12.88
N GLN A 192 -23.98 -12.18 12.67
CA GLN A 192 -24.36 -13.43 12.02
C GLN A 192 -25.46 -14.17 12.80
N TYR A 193 -25.37 -14.25 14.14
CA TYR A 193 -26.43 -14.84 14.94
C TYR A 193 -27.77 -14.12 14.76
N LYS A 194 -27.78 -12.78 14.86
CA LYS A 194 -29.00 -11.98 14.67
C LYS A 194 -29.62 -12.17 13.28
N GLU A 195 -28.80 -12.26 12.23
CA GLU A 195 -29.27 -12.52 10.87
C GLU A 195 -29.87 -13.92 10.73
N SER A 196 -29.23 -14.93 11.34
CA SER A 196 -29.73 -16.31 11.35
C SER A 196 -31.05 -16.44 12.11
N GLU A 197 -31.19 -15.80 13.28
CA GLU A 197 -32.44 -15.74 14.04
C GLU A 197 -33.57 -15.10 13.22
N LYS A 198 -33.28 -13.98 12.54
CA LYS A 198 -34.25 -13.29 11.68
C LYS A 198 -34.72 -14.19 10.53
N LYS A 199 -33.80 -14.91 9.88
CA LYS A 199 -34.13 -15.87 8.81
C LYS A 199 -34.95 -17.04 9.35
N ALA A 200 -34.55 -17.61 10.48
CA ALA A 200 -35.28 -18.72 11.11
C ALA A 200 -36.72 -18.33 11.48
N ARG A 201 -36.91 -17.12 12.04
CA ARG A 201 -38.24 -16.57 12.34
C ARG A 201 -39.10 -16.40 11.09
N LEU A 202 -38.54 -15.86 10.01
CA LEU A 202 -39.26 -15.70 8.75
C LEU A 202 -39.71 -17.04 8.17
N ILE A 203 -38.83 -18.05 8.19
CA ILE A 203 -39.18 -19.41 7.75
C ILE A 203 -40.32 -19.99 8.60
N ALA A 204 -40.26 -19.82 9.93
CA ALA A 204 -41.29 -20.30 10.84
C ALA A 204 -42.65 -19.62 10.60
N LEU A 205 -42.67 -18.29 10.41
CA LEU A 205 -43.90 -17.55 10.10
C LEU A 205 -44.51 -17.98 8.77
N ASN A 206 -43.68 -18.17 7.73
CA ASN A 206 -44.17 -18.63 6.43
C ASN A 206 -44.79 -20.04 6.53
N LYS A 207 -44.21 -20.94 7.33
CA LYS A 207 -44.80 -22.27 7.57
C LYS A 207 -46.18 -22.18 8.23
N LEU A 208 -46.30 -21.36 9.27
CA LEU A 208 -47.59 -21.13 9.95
C LEU A 208 -48.65 -20.54 9.00
N HIS A 209 -48.25 -19.68 8.07
CA HIS A 209 -49.16 -19.11 7.06
C HIS A 209 -49.58 -20.11 5.96
N THR A 210 -48.80 -21.16 5.71
CA THR A 210 -49.15 -22.20 4.72
C THR A 210 -49.90 -23.39 5.31
N GLU A 211 -49.90 -23.53 6.63
CA GLU A 211 -50.57 -24.62 7.37
C GLU A 211 -51.98 -24.23 7.86
N GLY A 212 -52.40 -22.97 7.71
CA GLY A 212 -53.75 -22.47 7.99
C GLY A 212 -54.47 -22.04 6.72
#